data_AF-A0A959R695-F1
#
_entry.id   AF-A0A959R695-F1
#
_cell.length_a   1.000
_cell.length_b   1.000
_cell.length_c   1.000
_cell.angle_alpha   90.00
_cell.angle_beta   90.00
_cell.angle_gamma   90.00
#
_symmetry.space_group_name_H-M   'P 1'
#
loop_
_entity.id
_entity.type
_entity.pdbx_description
1 polymer ?
#
loop_
_entity_poly.entity_id
_entity_poly.type
_entity_poly.pdbx_seq_one_letter_code
_entity_poly.pdbx_strand_id
1 'polypeptide(L)'
;MKKKLSLHLLLIANTVLLTVAANTSAQQSLTTWPTSPAPYQKVLDAGDCGKRLYVDDASIFAADDWVLLVQHRGASAEGEECSRYGKVQEYSAAGNFELARVESVETQPSQGEEYVVLKACPSLFYYAAIWAPGNTDFPNNNLYGYQLVKVHYTDGDLTIDASQQSGTLQAPAWDGATGGVIAIIATGTITLEANIDVSGAGFVGGEPNATDNSDVDQTAYEVSSADKAGNKGAGIVTGSSSLLGRGGMANAGGGGGGKNAGGGGGSNFGAGGHGGDQIGTEDDPNTTADDENQKIGGEGGWPLQYDALNRTQVFFGGGGGGGHRSQKGTTIQNESKGGSGGGIILIMANKMEVDGSRTINASGANGHNAEPGDNGAGGGGGGGTVLLDIPTITIPTGLTGDLTVNVEGGDGGNTNEAHCTGPGGGGGGGVVWFRTSTKPSIITVQKGQGTKGSALNCSSSPHNAEDGEEGAELFNLTYPKWYDINESPI
;
A
#
# COMPACT_ATOMS: atom_id res chain seq x y z
N MET A 1 24.95 51.19 -82.53
CA MET A 1 25.34 51.49 -81.14
C MET A 1 24.14 51.40 -80.22
N LYS A 2 24.08 50.39 -79.34
CA LYS A 2 23.18 50.33 -78.17
C LYS A 2 23.96 49.72 -76.99
N LYS A 3 23.66 50.26 -75.82
CA LYS A 3 24.25 50.12 -74.46
C LYS A 3 24.34 48.69 -73.92
N LYS A 4 25.23 48.44 -72.95
CA LYS A 4 24.87 48.20 -71.53
C LYS A 4 26.06 47.96 -70.57
N LEU A 5 26.04 48.75 -69.51
CA LEU A 5 26.46 48.58 -68.10
C LEU A 5 27.00 47.20 -67.62
N SER A 6 28.10 47.22 -66.85
CA SER A 6 28.46 46.18 -65.86
C SER A 6 28.96 46.85 -64.57
N LEU A 7 28.44 46.38 -63.44
CA LEU A 7 28.55 46.94 -62.10
C LEU A 7 29.29 45.95 -61.17
N HIS A 8 30.29 46.50 -60.49
CA HIS A 8 31.08 46.07 -59.33
C HIS A 8 30.79 44.74 -58.60
N LEU A 9 31.92 44.06 -58.37
CA LEU A 9 32.18 42.86 -57.58
C LEU A 9 32.09 43.15 -56.07
N LEU A 10 31.28 42.39 -55.31
CA LEU A 10 31.36 42.33 -53.85
C LEU A 10 31.36 40.86 -53.40
N LEU A 11 32.41 40.52 -52.65
CA LEU A 11 32.76 39.19 -52.15
C LEU A 11 31.80 38.79 -51.01
N ILE A 12 31.05 37.70 -51.14
CA ILE A 12 30.27 37.10 -50.03
C ILE A 12 31.06 35.91 -49.49
N ALA A 13 31.46 36.00 -48.23
CA ALA A 13 32.08 34.92 -47.47
C ALA A 13 31.02 33.85 -47.14
N ASN A 14 31.28 32.60 -47.56
CA ASN A 14 30.53 31.42 -47.14
C ASN A 14 30.77 31.18 -45.64
N THR A 15 29.79 31.53 -44.81
CA THR A 15 29.72 31.06 -43.43
C THR A 15 28.63 30.01 -43.39
N VAL A 16 29.01 28.73 -43.42
CA VAL A 16 28.08 27.62 -43.12
C VAL A 16 27.83 27.69 -41.62
N LEU A 17 26.74 28.35 -41.23
CA LEU A 17 26.21 28.28 -39.88
C LEU A 17 25.55 26.91 -39.73
N LEU A 18 26.32 25.93 -39.25
CA LEU A 18 25.78 24.65 -38.82
C LEU A 18 25.03 24.91 -37.51
N THR A 19 23.74 25.22 -37.58
CA THR A 19 22.87 25.18 -36.41
C THR A 19 22.73 23.72 -36.00
N VAL A 20 23.56 23.29 -35.05
CA VAL A 20 23.21 22.15 -34.21
C VAL A 20 21.99 22.62 -33.42
N ALA A 21 20.80 22.29 -33.90
CA ALA A 21 19.61 22.33 -33.07
C ALA A 21 19.82 21.26 -31.99
N ALA A 22 20.38 21.67 -30.85
CA ALA A 22 20.18 20.90 -29.64
C ALA A 22 18.66 20.82 -29.46
N ASN A 23 18.09 19.63 -29.64
CA ASN A 23 16.75 19.35 -29.15
C ASN A 23 16.84 19.42 -27.62
N THR A 24 16.75 20.63 -27.07
CA THR A 24 16.42 20.80 -25.66
C THR A 24 14.94 20.46 -25.55
N SER A 25 14.61 19.17 -25.45
CA SER A 25 13.33 18.78 -24.87
C SER A 25 13.31 19.40 -23.49
N ALA A 26 12.34 20.27 -23.20
CA ALA A 26 12.14 20.74 -21.84
C ALA A 26 12.02 19.50 -20.94
N GLN A 27 12.87 19.41 -19.91
CA GLN A 27 12.81 18.34 -18.92
C GLN A 27 11.40 18.30 -18.35
N GLN A 28 10.71 17.16 -18.48
CA GLN A 28 9.35 17.04 -17.97
C GLN A 28 9.41 17.02 -16.44
N SER A 29 8.40 17.58 -15.78
CA SER A 29 8.35 17.62 -14.32
C SER A 29 7.02 17.11 -13.80
N LEU A 30 7.08 16.17 -12.85
CA LEU A 30 5.94 15.70 -12.07
C LEU A 30 5.92 16.44 -10.74
N THR A 31 4.99 17.40 -10.61
CA THR A 31 4.92 18.28 -9.43
C THR A 31 3.80 17.95 -8.46
N THR A 32 2.79 17.22 -8.91
CA THR A 32 1.72 16.68 -8.06
C THR A 32 1.30 15.32 -8.59
N TRP A 33 0.86 14.42 -7.71
CA TRP A 33 0.17 13.23 -8.17
C TRP A 33 -1.27 13.62 -8.53
N PRO A 34 -1.84 13.16 -9.66
CA PRO A 34 -3.20 13.53 -10.02
C PRO A 34 -4.21 13.03 -8.98
N THR A 35 -5.13 13.91 -8.55
CA THR A 35 -6.24 13.56 -7.63
C THR A 35 -7.62 13.85 -8.22
N SER A 36 -7.69 14.69 -9.26
CA SER A 36 -8.92 14.95 -10.00
C SER A 36 -8.63 15.29 -11.48
N PRO A 37 -8.93 14.37 -12.41
CA PRO A 37 -9.28 12.98 -12.13
C PRO A 37 -8.09 12.22 -11.52
N ALA A 38 -8.36 11.28 -10.62
CA ALA A 38 -7.33 10.40 -10.07
C ALA A 38 -6.87 9.39 -11.14
N PRO A 39 -5.64 8.88 -11.10
CA PRO A 39 -5.11 7.96 -12.10
C PRO A 39 -5.56 6.51 -11.86
N TYR A 40 -6.70 6.30 -11.20
CA TYR A 40 -7.16 4.97 -10.82
C TYR A 40 -8.58 4.79 -11.30
N GLN A 41 -8.86 3.59 -11.80
CA GLN A 41 -10.21 3.19 -12.15
C GLN A 41 -10.45 1.77 -11.63
N LYS A 42 -11.63 1.57 -11.05
CA LYS A 42 -12.06 0.25 -10.63
C LYS A 42 -12.38 -0.57 -11.88
N VAL A 43 -11.87 -1.79 -11.95
CA VAL A 43 -12.30 -2.73 -13.01
C VAL A 43 -13.59 -3.42 -12.56
N LEU A 44 -14.65 -3.20 -13.32
CA LEU A 44 -15.99 -3.73 -13.09
C LEU A 44 -16.15 -5.13 -13.67
N ASP A 45 -15.64 -5.33 -14.89
CA ASP A 45 -15.68 -6.60 -15.62
C ASP A 45 -14.52 -6.66 -16.63
N ALA A 46 -14.18 -7.86 -17.09
CA ALA A 46 -13.16 -8.08 -18.09
C ALA A 46 -13.58 -9.13 -19.12
N GLY A 47 -13.49 -8.76 -20.41
CA GLY A 47 -13.75 -9.64 -21.55
C GLY A 47 -12.50 -9.87 -22.39
N ASP A 48 -12.63 -10.69 -23.43
CA ASP A 48 -11.58 -10.99 -24.41
C ASP A 48 -10.23 -11.28 -23.75
N CYS A 49 -10.06 -12.47 -23.14
CA CYS A 49 -8.86 -12.87 -22.37
C CYS A 49 -8.41 -11.91 -21.25
N GLY A 50 -9.23 -10.91 -20.88
CA GLY A 50 -8.86 -9.85 -19.93
C GLY A 50 -8.28 -8.59 -20.57
N LYS A 51 -8.23 -8.51 -21.91
CA LYS A 51 -7.75 -7.31 -22.61
C LYS A 51 -8.82 -6.23 -22.75
N ARG A 52 -10.11 -6.58 -22.69
CA ARG A 52 -11.20 -5.60 -22.67
C ARG A 52 -11.63 -5.37 -21.23
N LEU A 53 -11.38 -4.19 -20.68
CA LEU A 53 -11.65 -3.83 -19.29
C LEU A 53 -12.80 -2.82 -19.22
N TYR A 54 -13.89 -3.22 -18.58
CA TYR A 54 -14.98 -2.32 -18.21
C TYR A 54 -14.60 -1.62 -16.90
N VAL A 55 -14.53 -0.30 -16.93
CA VAL A 55 -14.10 0.53 -15.79
C VAL A 55 -15.18 1.56 -15.45
N ASP A 56 -15.10 2.17 -14.28
CA ASP A 56 -16.03 3.20 -13.82
C ASP A 56 -15.92 4.51 -14.61
N ASP A 57 -14.72 4.95 -14.98
CA ASP A 57 -14.50 6.08 -15.89
C ASP A 57 -13.29 5.83 -16.82
N ALA A 58 -13.56 5.54 -18.09
CA ALA A 58 -12.51 5.30 -19.08
C ALA A 58 -11.92 6.60 -19.66
N SER A 59 -12.49 7.77 -19.38
CA SER A 59 -12.15 9.04 -20.04
C SER A 59 -10.74 9.54 -19.71
N ILE A 60 -10.13 9.00 -18.65
CA ILE A 60 -8.75 9.34 -18.26
C ILE A 60 -7.71 8.63 -19.11
N PHE A 61 -8.10 7.61 -19.89
CA PHE A 61 -7.21 6.81 -20.72
C PHE A 61 -7.28 7.23 -22.19
N ALA A 62 -6.18 6.99 -22.89
CA ALA A 62 -6.03 7.19 -24.32
C ALA A 62 -5.18 6.06 -24.92
N ALA A 63 -5.25 5.89 -26.23
CA ALA A 63 -4.36 4.98 -26.94
C ALA A 63 -2.89 5.26 -26.59
N ASP A 64 -2.10 4.20 -26.46
CA ASP A 64 -0.70 4.19 -26.08
C ASP A 64 -0.37 4.55 -24.62
N ASP A 65 -1.36 4.87 -23.79
CA ASP A 65 -1.14 5.05 -22.35
C ASP A 65 -0.55 3.78 -21.73
N TRP A 66 0.41 3.97 -20.82
CA TRP A 66 0.86 2.93 -19.93
C TRP A 66 -0.12 2.78 -18.77
N VAL A 67 -0.47 1.54 -18.47
CA VAL A 67 -1.35 1.20 -17.34
C VAL A 67 -0.76 0.04 -16.55
N LEU A 68 -1.07 0.02 -15.26
CA LEU A 68 -0.75 -1.06 -14.35
C LEU A 68 -2.05 -1.73 -13.92
N LEU A 69 -2.19 -2.99 -14.26
CA LEU A 69 -3.21 -3.88 -13.72
C LEU A 69 -2.68 -4.35 -12.36
N VAL A 70 -3.48 -4.20 -11.30
CA VAL A 70 -3.11 -4.71 -9.98
C VAL A 70 -4.33 -5.20 -9.22
N GLN A 71 -4.23 -6.40 -8.66
CA GLN A 71 -5.29 -7.00 -7.86
C GLN A 71 -4.85 -7.13 -6.41
N HIS A 72 -5.53 -6.39 -5.53
CA HIS A 72 -5.13 -6.32 -4.12
C HIS A 72 -5.74 -7.44 -3.27
N ARG A 73 -6.88 -7.99 -3.67
CA ARG A 73 -7.60 -9.02 -2.91
C ARG A 73 -7.95 -10.23 -3.75
N GLY A 74 -8.34 -11.31 -3.08
CA GLY A 74 -8.84 -12.54 -3.70
C GLY A 74 -8.20 -13.81 -3.15
N ALA A 75 -7.36 -13.69 -2.11
CA ALA A 75 -6.79 -14.84 -1.42
C ALA A 75 -7.85 -15.56 -0.56
N SER A 76 -7.59 -16.83 -0.27
CA SER A 76 -8.31 -17.62 0.74
C SER A 76 -7.43 -17.86 1.96
N ALA A 77 -8.06 -18.03 3.12
CA ALA A 77 -7.40 -18.29 4.39
C ALA A 77 -8.14 -19.34 5.21
N GLU A 78 -7.43 -19.92 6.18
CA GLU A 78 -7.98 -20.86 7.16
C GLU A 78 -9.10 -20.20 7.97
N GLY A 79 -10.29 -20.81 7.96
CA GLY A 79 -11.47 -20.30 8.68
C GLY A 79 -11.82 -21.08 9.94
N GLU A 80 -11.14 -22.21 10.20
CA GLU A 80 -11.40 -23.03 11.38
C GLU A 80 -10.85 -22.38 12.66
N GLU A 81 -11.62 -22.44 13.75
CA GLU A 81 -11.28 -21.92 15.09
C GLU A 81 -10.09 -22.68 15.71
N CYS A 82 -8.88 -22.33 15.27
CA CYS A 82 -7.64 -22.94 15.69
C CYS A 82 -6.47 -21.95 15.59
N SER A 83 -5.29 -22.34 16.08
CA SER A 83 -4.08 -21.48 16.03
C SER A 83 -3.57 -21.14 14.62
N ARG A 84 -4.20 -21.70 13.58
CA ARG A 84 -3.92 -21.38 12.18
C ARG A 84 -4.97 -20.46 11.56
N TYR A 85 -6.00 -20.05 12.30
CA TYR A 85 -7.05 -19.16 11.80
C TYR A 85 -6.43 -17.97 11.07
N GLY A 86 -6.98 -17.63 9.90
CA GLY A 86 -6.52 -16.55 9.07
C GLY A 86 -5.24 -16.82 8.29
N LYS A 87 -4.56 -17.96 8.48
CA LYS A 87 -3.36 -18.26 7.69
C LYS A 87 -3.73 -18.44 6.22
N VAL A 88 -3.02 -17.75 5.32
CA VAL A 88 -3.24 -17.85 3.87
C VAL A 88 -3.12 -19.30 3.42
N GLN A 89 -4.14 -19.80 2.73
CA GLN A 89 -4.15 -21.12 2.10
C GLN A 89 -3.76 -21.00 0.63
N GLU A 90 -4.37 -20.07 -0.10
CA GLU A 90 -4.05 -19.78 -1.49
C GLU A 90 -4.09 -18.27 -1.76
N TYR A 91 -3.08 -17.75 -2.45
CA TYR A 91 -3.07 -16.34 -2.86
C TYR A 91 -4.04 -16.04 -4.02
N SER A 92 -4.45 -17.06 -4.78
CA SER A 92 -5.27 -16.90 -6.00
C SER A 92 -4.69 -15.78 -6.87
N ALA A 93 -5.42 -14.70 -7.18
CA ALA A 93 -4.90 -13.54 -7.93
C ALA A 93 -4.49 -12.35 -7.04
N ALA A 94 -4.61 -12.45 -5.71
CA ALA A 94 -4.17 -11.37 -4.82
C ALA A 94 -2.68 -11.09 -5.00
N GLY A 95 -2.34 -9.82 -5.09
CA GLY A 95 -0.99 -9.32 -5.37
C GLY A 95 -0.51 -9.52 -6.81
N ASN A 96 -1.33 -10.04 -7.73
CA ASN A 96 -0.98 -10.01 -9.14
C ASN A 96 -0.87 -8.57 -9.63
N PHE A 97 0.15 -8.31 -10.43
CA PHE A 97 0.31 -7.04 -11.10
C PHE A 97 0.99 -7.23 -12.46
N GLU A 98 0.57 -6.44 -13.45
CA GLU A 98 1.14 -6.43 -14.79
C GLU A 98 1.06 -5.03 -15.40
N LEU A 99 2.12 -4.61 -16.05
CA LEU A 99 2.08 -3.45 -16.91
C LEU A 99 1.40 -3.83 -18.24
N ALA A 100 0.67 -2.88 -18.83
CA ALA A 100 0.04 -3.01 -20.13
C ALA A 100 0.07 -1.66 -20.88
N ARG A 101 -0.22 -1.70 -22.19
CA ARG A 101 -0.49 -0.50 -22.98
C ARG A 101 -1.92 -0.51 -23.49
N VAL A 102 -2.55 0.65 -23.46
CA VAL A 102 -3.89 0.86 -24.03
C VAL A 102 -3.79 0.84 -25.56
N GLU A 103 -4.62 0.04 -26.20
CA GLU A 103 -4.85 0.03 -27.65
C GLU A 103 -5.86 1.14 -28.03
N SER A 104 -7.00 1.17 -27.34
CA SER A 104 -8.09 2.10 -27.58
C SER A 104 -8.96 2.29 -26.34
N VAL A 105 -9.71 3.40 -26.32
CA VAL A 105 -10.92 3.54 -25.49
C VAL A 105 -12.10 3.49 -26.45
N GLU A 106 -13.05 2.61 -26.16
CA GLU A 106 -14.19 2.33 -27.03
C GLU A 106 -15.49 2.46 -26.26
N THR A 107 -16.58 2.76 -26.96
CA THR A 107 -17.92 2.83 -26.37
C THR A 107 -18.72 1.60 -26.77
N GLN A 108 -19.34 0.92 -25.80
CA GLN A 108 -20.28 -0.17 -26.07
C GLN A 108 -21.46 0.36 -26.91
N PRO A 109 -21.70 -0.17 -28.12
CA PRO A 109 -22.75 0.33 -29.00
C PRO A 109 -24.17 0.23 -28.42
N SER A 110 -24.39 -0.70 -27.48
CA SER A 110 -25.70 -1.02 -26.91
C SER A 110 -26.04 -0.30 -25.61
N GLN A 111 -25.04 0.21 -24.86
CA GLN A 111 -25.25 0.80 -23.53
C GLN A 111 -24.58 2.17 -23.35
N GLY A 112 -23.72 2.60 -24.27
CA GLY A 112 -23.04 3.90 -24.17
C GLY A 112 -21.91 3.95 -23.14
N GLU A 113 -21.60 2.83 -22.48
CA GLU A 113 -20.50 2.72 -21.50
C GLU A 113 -19.16 2.61 -22.21
N GLU A 114 -18.16 3.37 -21.75
CA GLU A 114 -16.80 3.30 -22.27
C GLU A 114 -15.99 2.19 -21.60
N TYR A 115 -15.12 1.53 -22.36
CA TYR A 115 -14.22 0.50 -21.87
C TYR A 115 -12.82 0.66 -22.48
N VAL A 116 -11.83 0.17 -21.76
CA VAL A 116 -10.42 0.21 -22.17
C VAL A 116 -10.08 -1.10 -22.87
N VAL A 117 -9.41 -1.03 -24.03
CA VAL A 117 -8.83 -2.19 -24.70
C VAL A 117 -7.32 -2.15 -24.55
N LEU A 118 -6.73 -3.24 -24.08
CA LEU A 118 -5.29 -3.41 -23.98
C LEU A 118 -4.73 -4.03 -25.27
N LYS A 119 -3.51 -3.64 -25.64
CA LYS A 119 -2.81 -4.15 -26.84
C LYS A 119 -2.58 -5.67 -26.81
N ALA A 120 -2.54 -6.27 -25.63
CA ALA A 120 -2.32 -7.70 -25.45
C ALA A 120 -3.17 -8.25 -24.29
N CYS A 121 -3.43 -9.56 -24.32
CA CYS A 121 -3.98 -10.26 -23.17
C CYS A 121 -3.01 -10.14 -21.98
N PRO A 122 -3.50 -9.86 -20.76
CA PRO A 122 -2.71 -10.08 -19.54
C PRO A 122 -2.20 -11.53 -19.48
N SER A 123 -0.97 -11.73 -18.99
CA SER A 123 -0.40 -13.09 -18.86
C SER A 123 -0.80 -13.75 -17.53
N LEU A 124 -1.15 -12.93 -16.54
CA LEU A 124 -1.71 -13.37 -15.28
C LEU A 124 -3.23 -13.35 -15.31
N PHE A 125 -3.81 -14.19 -14.47
CA PHE A 125 -5.25 -14.22 -14.26
C PHE A 125 -5.67 -13.14 -13.26
N TYR A 126 -6.75 -12.41 -13.57
CA TYR A 126 -7.37 -11.41 -12.70
C TYR A 126 -8.85 -11.73 -12.50
N TYR A 127 -9.36 -11.50 -11.29
CA TYR A 127 -10.79 -11.59 -11.01
C TYR A 127 -11.39 -10.19 -10.98
N ALA A 128 -12.13 -9.81 -12.02
CA ALA A 128 -13.11 -8.73 -11.89
C ALA A 128 -14.27 -9.19 -10.99
N ALA A 129 -14.99 -8.25 -10.37
CA ALA A 129 -16.00 -8.55 -9.36
C ALA A 129 -17.01 -9.63 -9.83
N ILE A 130 -17.20 -10.68 -9.02
CA ILE A 130 -18.35 -11.58 -9.17
C ILE A 130 -19.51 -10.91 -8.43
N TRP A 131 -20.63 -10.72 -9.13
CA TRP A 131 -21.88 -10.26 -8.54
C TRP A 131 -22.29 -11.17 -7.36
N ALA A 132 -22.17 -10.67 -6.13
CA ALA A 132 -22.67 -11.33 -4.92
C ALA A 132 -23.78 -10.47 -4.30
N PRO A 133 -25.03 -10.59 -4.76
CA PRO A 133 -26.14 -9.83 -4.18
C PRO A 133 -26.36 -10.25 -2.72
N GLY A 134 -26.26 -9.30 -1.78
CA GLY A 134 -26.66 -9.50 -0.38
C GLY A 134 -25.54 -9.43 0.68
N ASN A 135 -24.28 -9.15 0.31
CA ASN A 135 -23.24 -8.89 1.31
C ASN A 135 -23.31 -7.42 1.78
N THR A 136 -23.73 -7.21 3.03
CA THR A 136 -23.92 -5.88 3.63
C THR A 136 -22.68 -5.35 4.35
N ASP A 137 -21.64 -6.17 4.53
CA ASP A 137 -20.42 -5.77 5.25
C ASP A 137 -19.48 -4.91 4.38
N PHE A 138 -19.70 -4.96 3.05
CA PHE A 138 -19.07 -4.09 2.07
C PHE A 138 -20.13 -3.57 1.08
N PRO A 139 -20.70 -2.37 1.29
CA PRO A 139 -21.88 -1.86 0.54
C PRO A 139 -21.63 -1.58 -0.95
N ASN A 140 -20.45 -1.88 -1.46
CA ASN A 140 -20.02 -1.73 -2.84
C ASN A 140 -19.53 -3.10 -3.35
N ASN A 141 -20.14 -3.61 -4.42
CA ASN A 141 -19.86 -4.88 -5.11
C ASN A 141 -18.39 -4.97 -5.64
N ASN A 142 -17.40 -4.91 -4.75
CA ASN A 142 -15.99 -4.60 -5.00
C ASN A 142 -15.07 -5.71 -4.48
N LEU A 143 -15.55 -6.96 -4.48
CA LEU A 143 -14.97 -8.03 -3.67
C LEU A 143 -13.48 -8.28 -3.91
N TYR A 144 -12.96 -8.10 -5.11
CA TYR A 144 -11.60 -8.55 -5.47
C TYR A 144 -10.53 -7.46 -5.54
N GLY A 145 -10.88 -6.17 -5.37
CA GLY A 145 -9.89 -5.08 -5.35
C GLY A 145 -9.00 -5.01 -6.60
N TYR A 146 -9.55 -5.29 -7.78
CA TYR A 146 -8.87 -5.15 -9.07
C TYR A 146 -9.00 -3.71 -9.57
N GLN A 147 -7.88 -2.99 -9.63
CA GLN A 147 -7.83 -1.63 -10.17
C GLN A 147 -6.91 -1.55 -11.39
N LEU A 148 -7.27 -0.65 -12.30
CA LEU A 148 -6.44 -0.21 -13.42
C LEU A 148 -5.85 1.15 -13.07
N VAL A 149 -4.52 1.23 -13.00
CA VAL A 149 -3.79 2.44 -12.64
C VAL A 149 -3.16 3.04 -13.89
N LYS A 150 -3.45 4.30 -14.22
CA LYS A 150 -2.73 5.05 -15.25
C LYS A 150 -1.33 5.36 -14.74
N VAL A 151 -0.32 4.86 -15.43
CA VAL A 151 1.09 5.05 -15.08
C VAL A 151 1.54 6.42 -15.55
N HIS A 152 2.28 7.14 -14.70
CA HIS A 152 2.96 8.35 -15.16
C HIS A 152 4.14 7.96 -16.05
N TYR A 153 3.98 8.13 -17.36
CA TYR A 153 5.00 7.77 -18.34
C TYR A 153 5.65 9.00 -18.97
N THR A 154 6.98 8.99 -19.03
CA THR A 154 7.79 9.98 -19.75
C THR A 154 8.75 9.27 -20.71
N ASP A 155 8.71 9.64 -21.99
CA ASP A 155 9.76 9.28 -22.93
C ASP A 155 10.90 10.30 -22.83
N GLY A 156 11.96 9.93 -22.12
CA GLY A 156 13.12 10.75 -21.80
C GLY A 156 13.29 10.98 -20.30
N ASP A 157 13.93 12.10 -19.96
CA ASP A 157 14.23 12.48 -18.59
C ASP A 157 13.01 13.10 -17.88
N LEU A 158 12.86 12.78 -16.60
CA LEU A 158 11.77 13.24 -15.73
C LEU A 158 12.36 13.84 -14.44
N THR A 159 11.92 15.03 -14.05
CA THR A 159 12.12 15.57 -12.70
C THR A 159 10.89 15.27 -11.84
N ILE A 160 11.09 14.70 -10.66
CA ILE A 160 10.06 14.66 -9.62
C ILE A 160 10.33 15.83 -8.68
N ASP A 161 9.61 16.94 -8.90
CA ASP A 161 9.70 18.19 -8.14
C ASP A 161 8.33 18.51 -7.53
N ALA A 162 8.02 17.90 -6.38
CA ALA A 162 6.79 18.15 -5.65
C ALA A 162 6.83 19.45 -4.81
N SER A 163 7.55 20.48 -5.26
CA SER A 163 7.60 21.80 -4.60
C SER A 163 6.23 22.44 -4.39
N GLN A 164 5.25 22.10 -5.24
CA GLN A 164 3.85 22.54 -5.11
C GLN A 164 3.03 21.73 -4.11
N GLN A 165 3.58 20.65 -3.54
CA GLN A 165 2.96 19.73 -2.56
C GLN A 165 3.78 19.65 -1.26
N SER A 166 4.29 20.79 -0.78
CA SER A 166 5.14 20.85 0.41
C SER A 166 6.42 19.99 0.32
N GLY A 167 6.84 19.59 -0.88
CA GLY A 167 8.04 18.78 -1.12
C GLY A 167 7.82 17.27 -1.20
N THR A 168 6.57 16.78 -1.23
CA THR A 168 6.27 15.34 -1.26
C THR A 168 5.21 14.98 -2.32
N LEU A 169 5.48 13.96 -3.13
CA LEU A 169 4.54 13.36 -4.07
C LEU A 169 3.71 12.28 -3.35
N GLN A 170 2.39 12.49 -3.22
CA GLN A 170 1.49 11.61 -2.46
C GLN A 170 0.31 11.12 -3.30
N ALA A 171 -0.08 9.86 -3.12
CA ALA A 171 -1.28 9.28 -3.70
C ALA A 171 -2.45 9.28 -2.69
N PRO A 172 -3.71 9.37 -3.17
CA PRO A 172 -4.87 9.01 -2.35
C PRO A 172 -4.71 7.61 -1.74
N ALA A 173 -5.10 7.45 -0.48
CA ALA A 173 -5.13 6.15 0.19
C ALA A 173 -6.15 5.21 -0.48
N TRP A 174 -5.93 3.91 -0.31
CA TRP A 174 -6.86 2.88 -0.76
C TRP A 174 -8.21 3.01 -0.05
N ASP A 175 -9.28 3.19 -0.83
CA ASP A 175 -10.64 3.41 -0.32
C ASP A 175 -11.51 2.13 -0.28
N GLY A 176 -10.90 0.98 -0.58
CA GLY A 176 -11.63 -0.29 -0.78
C GLY A 176 -11.88 -0.64 -2.25
N ALA A 177 -11.62 0.28 -3.18
CA ALA A 177 -11.82 0.11 -4.62
C ALA A 177 -10.63 0.61 -5.45
N THR A 178 -10.08 1.78 -5.11
CA THR A 178 -8.98 2.44 -5.83
C THR A 178 -8.02 3.15 -4.88
N GLY A 179 -6.84 3.51 -5.36
CA GLY A 179 -5.84 4.29 -4.62
C GLY A 179 -4.63 3.48 -4.18
N GLY A 180 -3.81 4.08 -3.32
CA GLY A 180 -2.68 3.45 -2.63
C GLY A 180 -1.45 3.15 -3.50
N VAL A 181 -1.43 3.52 -4.78
CA VAL A 181 -0.36 3.13 -5.73
C VAL A 181 0.23 4.34 -6.45
N ILE A 182 1.55 4.50 -6.39
CA ILE A 182 2.29 5.40 -7.30
C ILE A 182 3.07 4.53 -8.29
N ALA A 183 2.83 4.74 -9.60
CA ALA A 183 3.53 4.03 -10.67
C ALA A 183 4.12 5.02 -11.68
N ILE A 184 5.44 5.04 -11.80
CA ILE A 184 6.20 5.98 -12.63
C ILE A 184 7.13 5.20 -13.56
N ILE A 185 7.12 5.53 -14.85
CA ILE A 185 8.03 5.00 -15.85
C ILE A 185 8.68 6.18 -16.60
N ALA A 186 10.01 6.20 -16.65
CA ALA A 186 10.76 7.11 -17.51
C ALA A 186 11.77 6.32 -18.35
N THR A 187 11.86 6.58 -19.66
CA THR A 187 12.86 5.91 -20.51
C THR A 187 14.28 6.48 -20.30
N GLY A 188 14.41 7.67 -19.71
CA GLY A 188 15.68 8.32 -19.40
C GLY A 188 16.05 8.29 -17.92
N THR A 189 16.55 9.43 -17.43
CA THR A 189 16.94 9.66 -16.04
C THR A 189 15.79 10.27 -15.25
N ILE A 190 15.48 9.70 -14.09
CA ILE A 190 14.64 10.36 -13.09
C ILE A 190 15.54 11.20 -12.18
N THR A 191 15.31 12.52 -12.14
CA THR A 191 15.89 13.40 -11.12
C THR A 191 14.90 13.51 -9.97
N LEU A 192 15.24 12.93 -8.81
CA LEU A 192 14.40 12.90 -7.63
C LEU A 192 14.71 14.12 -6.75
N GLU A 193 13.92 15.19 -6.92
CA GLU A 193 14.05 16.45 -6.17
C GLU A 193 13.04 16.55 -5.01
N ALA A 194 12.10 15.61 -4.89
CA ALA A 194 11.09 15.54 -3.84
C ALA A 194 10.96 14.14 -3.22
N ASN A 195 10.35 14.08 -2.04
CA ASN A 195 10.00 12.79 -1.41
C ASN A 195 8.81 12.16 -2.14
N ILE A 196 8.64 10.85 -1.99
CA ILE A 196 7.46 10.12 -2.46
C ILE A 196 6.87 9.39 -1.26
N ASP A 197 5.56 9.47 -1.05
CA ASP A 197 4.94 8.98 0.18
C ASP A 197 3.56 8.34 -0.09
N VAL A 198 3.48 7.06 0.27
CA VAL A 198 2.26 6.25 0.34
C VAL A 198 2.15 5.56 1.71
N SER A 199 2.76 6.14 2.75
CA SER A 199 2.62 5.63 4.11
C SER A 199 1.16 5.62 4.56
N GLY A 200 0.73 4.54 5.20
CA GLY A 200 -0.67 4.34 5.59
C GLY A 200 -1.70 4.33 4.44
N ALA A 201 -1.27 4.29 3.17
CA ALA A 201 -2.14 4.38 2.01
C ALA A 201 -2.65 3.02 1.48
N GLY A 202 -2.29 1.93 2.14
CA GLY A 202 -2.70 0.54 1.85
C GLY A 202 -3.99 0.15 2.57
N PHE A 203 -4.09 -1.09 3.04
CA PHE A 203 -5.33 -1.57 3.65
C PHE A 203 -5.67 -0.82 4.94
N VAL A 204 -6.93 -0.43 5.08
CA VAL A 204 -7.43 0.31 6.24
C VAL A 204 -7.37 -0.50 7.52
N GLY A 205 -7.00 0.13 8.62
CA GLY A 205 -7.06 -0.48 9.95
C GLY A 205 -8.51 -0.71 10.43
N GLY A 206 -8.66 -1.64 11.37
CA GLY A 206 -9.93 -2.02 11.96
C GLY A 206 -10.47 -0.95 12.90
N GLU A 207 -11.77 -0.72 12.83
CA GLU A 207 -12.48 0.14 13.79
C GLU A 207 -12.59 -0.56 15.17
N PRO A 208 -12.69 0.19 16.27
CA PRO A 208 -13.09 -0.41 17.54
C PRO A 208 -14.55 -0.92 17.49
N ASN A 209 -14.94 -1.76 18.45
CA ASN A 209 -16.32 -2.25 18.58
C ASN A 209 -17.34 -1.10 18.65
N ALA A 210 -18.53 -1.33 18.10
CA ALA A 210 -19.54 -0.28 17.93
C ALA A 210 -20.22 0.13 19.24
N THR A 211 -20.36 -0.80 20.19
CA THR A 211 -21.06 -0.62 21.46
C THR A 211 -20.29 -1.29 22.59
N ASP A 212 -20.37 -0.69 23.77
CA ASP A 212 -19.85 -1.25 25.01
C ASP A 212 -20.45 -2.64 25.30
N ASN A 213 -19.62 -3.58 25.71
CA ASN A 213 -20.07 -4.78 26.39
C ASN A 213 -19.12 -5.23 27.50
N SER A 214 -19.72 -5.91 28.48
CA SER A 214 -19.03 -6.43 29.66
C SER A 214 -18.49 -7.85 29.46
N ASP A 215 -18.42 -8.33 28.22
CA ASP A 215 -17.98 -9.71 27.94
C ASP A 215 -16.46 -9.80 28.08
N VAL A 216 -16.02 -10.46 29.15
CA VAL A 216 -14.63 -10.88 29.36
C VAL A 216 -14.36 -12.21 28.68
N ASP A 217 -13.10 -12.55 28.44
CA ASP A 217 -12.64 -13.88 28.00
C ASP A 217 -13.11 -14.32 26.59
N GLN A 218 -13.23 -13.40 25.63
CA GLN A 218 -13.61 -13.77 24.25
C GLN A 218 -12.43 -14.40 23.48
N THR A 219 -12.25 -15.70 23.69
CA THR A 219 -11.17 -16.50 23.08
C THR A 219 -11.36 -16.86 21.60
N ALA A 220 -12.54 -16.61 21.04
CA ALA A 220 -12.88 -16.96 19.66
C ALA A 220 -12.11 -16.10 18.65
N TYR A 221 -11.61 -16.74 17.59
CA TYR A 221 -10.95 -16.06 16.48
C TYR A 221 -11.95 -15.26 15.65
N GLU A 222 -13.20 -15.74 15.51
CA GLU A 222 -14.32 -15.05 14.88
C GLU A 222 -15.52 -14.92 15.83
N VAL A 223 -16.18 -13.76 15.81
CA VAL A 223 -17.43 -13.55 16.57
C VAL A 223 -18.50 -12.91 15.69
N SER A 224 -19.77 -13.26 15.87
CA SER A 224 -20.87 -12.74 15.05
C SER A 224 -21.51 -11.45 15.56
N SER A 225 -21.03 -10.89 16.68
CA SER A 225 -21.65 -9.76 17.37
C SER A 225 -20.65 -8.61 17.53
N ALA A 226 -21.03 -7.43 17.04
CA ALA A 226 -20.15 -6.26 16.88
C ALA A 226 -19.73 -5.57 18.19
N ASP A 227 -20.21 -6.08 19.32
CA ASP A 227 -19.89 -5.61 20.67
C ASP A 227 -18.76 -6.45 21.30
N LYS A 228 -18.59 -7.71 20.89
CA LYS A 228 -17.71 -8.71 21.55
C LYS A 228 -16.22 -8.57 21.30
N ALA A 229 -15.85 -7.86 20.24
CA ALA A 229 -14.47 -7.70 19.87
C ALA A 229 -14.30 -6.43 19.03
N GLY A 230 -13.10 -5.86 19.04
CA GLY A 230 -12.71 -4.88 18.03
C GLY A 230 -12.78 -5.49 16.62
N ASN A 231 -12.80 -4.63 15.60
CA ASN A 231 -12.77 -5.09 14.23
C ASN A 231 -11.34 -5.47 13.82
N LYS A 232 -11.22 -6.53 13.04
CA LYS A 232 -10.01 -6.87 12.28
C LYS A 232 -9.69 -5.74 11.29
N GLY A 233 -8.42 -5.61 10.95
CA GLY A 233 -8.00 -4.77 9.82
C GLY A 233 -8.45 -5.31 8.47
N ALA A 234 -8.24 -4.54 7.41
CA ALA A 234 -8.37 -5.02 6.04
C ALA A 234 -7.11 -5.74 5.56
N GLY A 235 -7.28 -6.68 4.64
CA GLY A 235 -6.19 -7.49 4.06
C GLY A 235 -6.56 -8.13 2.72
N ILE A 236 -5.72 -9.03 2.24
CA ILE A 236 -5.81 -9.65 0.90
C ILE A 236 -6.95 -10.67 0.73
N VAL A 237 -7.55 -11.12 1.84
CA VAL A 237 -8.67 -12.07 1.81
C VAL A 237 -9.98 -11.34 1.59
N THR A 238 -10.89 -12.02 0.88
CA THR A 238 -12.24 -11.55 0.56
C THR A 238 -13.27 -12.38 1.30
N GLY A 239 -14.22 -11.76 2.00
CA GLY A 239 -15.45 -12.44 2.42
C GLY A 239 -15.38 -13.34 3.65
N SER A 240 -14.73 -12.92 4.74
CA SER A 240 -15.14 -13.48 6.04
C SER A 240 -16.50 -12.93 6.44
N SER A 241 -17.35 -13.79 7.00
CA SER A 241 -18.69 -13.45 7.52
C SER A 241 -18.66 -12.54 8.73
N SER A 242 -17.48 -12.29 9.30
CA SER A 242 -17.30 -11.33 10.36
C SER A 242 -15.97 -10.60 10.24
N LEU A 243 -16.02 -9.28 10.33
CA LEU A 243 -14.88 -8.40 10.52
C LEU A 243 -14.46 -8.33 12.00
N LEU A 244 -14.98 -9.21 12.86
CA LEU A 244 -14.86 -9.12 14.31
C LEU A 244 -14.15 -10.35 14.87
N GLY A 245 -13.51 -10.17 16.02
CA GLY A 245 -12.86 -11.25 16.77
C GLY A 245 -11.35 -11.19 16.67
N ARG A 246 -10.70 -11.95 17.55
CA ARG A 246 -9.27 -11.79 17.82
C ARG A 246 -8.34 -12.33 16.74
N GLY A 247 -8.81 -13.20 15.85
CA GLY A 247 -7.96 -13.77 14.81
C GLY A 247 -7.55 -12.77 13.75
N GLY A 248 -6.24 -12.60 13.49
CA GLY A 248 -5.77 -11.97 12.27
C GLY A 248 -6.29 -12.72 11.03
N MET A 249 -6.38 -12.04 9.89
CA MET A 249 -6.88 -12.63 8.66
C MET A 249 -5.98 -12.29 7.47
N ALA A 250 -5.28 -13.32 6.98
CA ALA A 250 -4.12 -13.14 6.13
C ALA A 250 -3.24 -12.03 6.71
N ASN A 251 -2.98 -10.97 5.94
CA ASN A 251 -2.13 -9.90 6.41
C ASN A 251 -2.80 -8.88 7.34
N ALA A 252 -4.11 -8.98 7.60
CA ALA A 252 -4.82 -8.10 8.51
C ALA A 252 -4.61 -8.50 9.98
N GLY A 253 -4.41 -7.52 10.86
CA GLY A 253 -4.41 -7.74 12.31
C GLY A 253 -5.81 -8.03 12.85
N GLY A 254 -5.89 -8.89 13.86
CA GLY A 254 -7.13 -9.22 14.56
C GLY A 254 -7.58 -8.11 15.52
N GLY A 255 -8.88 -7.99 15.78
CA GLY A 255 -9.38 -7.02 16.75
C GLY A 255 -9.14 -7.44 18.20
N GLY A 256 -9.28 -6.55 19.17
CA GLY A 256 -9.21 -6.94 20.59
C GLY A 256 -10.31 -7.94 20.97
N GLY A 257 -9.95 -9.10 21.52
CA GLY A 257 -10.84 -10.23 21.81
C GLY A 257 -11.59 -10.15 23.14
N GLY A 258 -12.27 -9.04 23.42
CA GLY A 258 -13.05 -8.85 24.65
C GLY A 258 -12.61 -7.62 25.44
N LYS A 259 -13.15 -7.47 26.66
CA LYS A 259 -13.10 -6.23 27.46
C LYS A 259 -11.73 -5.56 27.46
N ASN A 260 -11.59 -4.52 26.65
CA ASN A 260 -10.45 -3.61 26.67
C ASN A 260 -9.11 -4.23 26.23
N ALA A 261 -9.17 -5.33 25.48
CA ALA A 261 -8.02 -5.93 24.82
C ALA A 261 -7.54 -5.07 23.63
N GLY A 262 -6.24 -5.09 23.36
CA GLY A 262 -5.62 -4.37 22.26
C GLY A 262 -5.75 -5.10 20.92
N GLY A 263 -5.75 -4.34 19.83
CA GLY A 263 -5.74 -4.88 18.47
C GLY A 263 -4.36 -5.40 18.05
N GLY A 264 -4.35 -6.46 17.24
CA GLY A 264 -3.13 -7.03 16.65
C GLY A 264 -2.59 -6.17 15.52
N GLY A 265 -1.27 -6.22 15.30
CA GLY A 265 -0.62 -5.52 14.20
C GLY A 265 -0.98 -6.09 12.84
N GLY A 266 -1.09 -5.22 11.83
CA GLY A 266 -1.15 -5.62 10.43
C GLY A 266 0.23 -6.06 9.94
N SER A 267 0.26 -6.78 8.82
CA SER A 267 1.51 -7.41 8.34
C SER A 267 1.73 -7.16 6.85
N ASN A 268 2.94 -7.48 6.41
CA ASN A 268 3.29 -7.64 5.02
C ASN A 268 4.32 -8.76 4.91
N PHE A 269 5.60 -8.49 4.64
CA PHE A 269 6.62 -9.55 4.66
C PHE A 269 6.87 -10.05 6.08
N GLY A 270 7.05 -9.12 7.02
CA GLY A 270 7.09 -9.43 8.45
C GLY A 270 5.68 -9.66 8.98
N ALA A 271 5.54 -10.60 9.92
CA ALA A 271 4.31 -10.79 10.68
C ALA A 271 3.96 -9.55 11.51
N GLY A 272 2.67 -9.36 11.80
CA GLY A 272 2.22 -8.40 12.80
C GLY A 272 2.36 -8.96 14.20
N GLY A 273 2.52 -8.09 15.19
CA GLY A 273 2.61 -8.45 16.60
C GLY A 273 1.23 -8.68 17.23
N HIS A 274 1.19 -9.52 18.26
CA HIS A 274 0.02 -9.72 19.12
C HIS A 274 -0.35 -8.44 19.87
N GLY A 275 -1.64 -8.15 19.99
CA GLY A 275 -2.18 -7.07 20.81
C GLY A 275 -2.15 -7.44 22.28
N GLY A 276 -2.20 -6.44 23.16
CA GLY A 276 -2.22 -6.66 24.60
C GLY A 276 -3.53 -7.29 25.06
N ASP A 277 -3.45 -8.09 26.11
CA ASP A 277 -4.60 -8.80 26.67
C ASP A 277 -5.55 -7.84 27.41
N GLN A 278 -6.77 -8.32 27.70
CA GLN A 278 -7.78 -7.57 28.44
C GLN A 278 -7.32 -7.19 29.86
N ILE A 279 -8.07 -6.29 30.48
CA ILE A 279 -8.03 -6.09 31.94
C ILE A 279 -8.40 -7.39 32.68
N GLY A 280 -7.64 -7.76 33.72
CA GLY A 280 -7.97 -8.87 34.61
C GLY A 280 -9.33 -8.68 35.31
N THR A 281 -10.00 -9.77 35.69
CA THR A 281 -11.40 -9.74 36.18
C THR A 281 -11.66 -8.72 37.28
N GLU A 282 -12.48 -7.71 36.95
CA GLU A 282 -13.31 -6.74 37.70
C GLU A 282 -12.97 -6.20 39.11
N ASP A 283 -12.00 -6.73 39.88
CA ASP A 283 -11.86 -6.38 41.31
C ASP A 283 -10.47 -5.90 41.78
N ASP A 284 -9.47 -5.76 40.91
CA ASP A 284 -8.20 -5.13 41.32
C ASP A 284 -7.62 -4.16 40.27
N PRO A 285 -7.81 -2.84 40.45
CA PRO A 285 -7.29 -1.80 39.55
C PRO A 285 -5.77 -1.70 39.54
N ASN A 286 -5.07 -2.52 40.32
CA ASN A 286 -3.64 -2.44 40.57
C ASN A 286 -2.94 -3.80 40.50
N THR A 287 -3.60 -4.84 39.97
CA THR A 287 -2.92 -6.11 39.71
C THR A 287 -2.19 -6.08 38.38
N THR A 288 -0.87 -6.18 38.46
CA THR A 288 -0.02 -6.71 37.38
C THR A 288 -0.09 -8.24 37.29
N ALA A 289 -0.95 -8.87 38.10
CA ALA A 289 -1.23 -10.29 38.04
C ALA A 289 -2.36 -10.46 37.03
N ASP A 290 -1.96 -10.48 35.76
CA ASP A 290 -2.85 -10.81 34.66
C ASP A 290 -3.56 -12.13 35.01
N ASP A 291 -4.76 -12.35 34.48
CA ASP A 291 -5.25 -13.71 34.31
C ASP A 291 -4.39 -14.33 33.17
N GLU A 292 -3.10 -14.57 33.45
CA GLU A 292 -1.97 -14.85 32.54
C GLU A 292 -2.20 -16.05 31.60
N ASN A 293 -3.34 -16.72 31.74
CA ASN A 293 -3.72 -17.88 30.95
C ASN A 293 -4.62 -17.57 29.75
N GLN A 294 -5.10 -16.34 29.57
CA GLN A 294 -5.97 -15.99 28.45
C GLN A 294 -5.35 -14.92 27.56
N LYS A 295 -4.52 -15.36 26.61
CA LYS A 295 -4.09 -14.54 25.47
C LYS A 295 -5.31 -14.17 24.64
N ILE A 296 -5.84 -12.97 24.81
CA ILE A 296 -7.06 -12.53 24.11
C ILE A 296 -6.91 -11.18 23.42
N GLY A 297 -5.71 -10.59 23.45
CA GLY A 297 -5.33 -9.58 22.47
C GLY A 297 -5.58 -10.05 21.04
N GLY A 298 -5.71 -9.08 20.13
CA GLY A 298 -5.81 -9.37 18.71
C GLY A 298 -4.54 -10.04 18.21
N GLU A 299 -4.68 -11.17 17.54
CA GLU A 299 -3.58 -11.86 16.89
C GLU A 299 -3.04 -11.01 15.74
N GLY A 300 -1.72 -10.98 15.58
CA GLY A 300 -1.09 -10.27 14.48
C GLY A 300 -1.43 -10.86 13.10
N GLY A 301 -1.32 -10.04 12.07
CA GLY A 301 -1.44 -10.48 10.69
C GLY A 301 -0.33 -11.48 10.32
N TRP A 302 -0.69 -12.47 9.50
CA TRP A 302 0.23 -13.46 8.98
C TRP A 302 1.16 -12.87 7.91
N PRO A 303 2.47 -13.20 7.94
CA PRO A 303 3.40 -12.75 6.92
C PRO A 303 3.02 -13.29 5.55
N LEU A 304 3.15 -12.43 4.54
CA LEU A 304 2.93 -12.74 3.14
C LEU A 304 4.21 -13.29 2.52
N GLN A 305 4.04 -14.26 1.63
CA GLN A 305 5.13 -14.93 0.94
C GLN A 305 5.34 -14.26 -0.41
N TYR A 306 6.60 -13.88 -0.67
CA TYR A 306 7.05 -13.37 -1.95
C TYR A 306 7.84 -14.46 -2.67
N ASP A 307 7.28 -15.05 -3.73
CA ASP A 307 7.97 -16.04 -4.56
C ASP A 307 8.63 -15.38 -5.77
N ALA A 308 9.85 -14.85 -5.55
CA ALA A 308 10.64 -14.19 -6.59
C ALA A 308 11.02 -15.09 -7.78
N LEU A 309 10.87 -16.42 -7.68
CA LEU A 309 11.31 -17.35 -8.72
C LEU A 309 10.17 -17.83 -9.62
N ASN A 310 8.94 -17.94 -9.09
CA ASN A 310 7.81 -18.47 -9.84
C ASN A 310 6.68 -17.46 -10.06
N ARG A 311 6.55 -16.43 -9.21
CA ARG A 311 5.47 -15.45 -9.30
C ARG A 311 5.74 -14.16 -8.52
N THR A 312 6.11 -13.10 -9.24
CA THR A 312 6.22 -11.76 -8.66
C THR A 312 4.83 -11.27 -8.22
N GLN A 313 4.60 -11.18 -6.92
CA GLN A 313 3.41 -10.58 -6.33
C GLN A 313 3.81 -9.34 -5.51
N VAL A 314 2.90 -8.38 -5.43
CA VAL A 314 3.07 -7.15 -4.66
C VAL A 314 1.85 -6.92 -3.80
N PHE A 315 2.05 -6.48 -2.56
CA PHE A 315 0.96 -6.34 -1.61
C PHE A 315 0.98 -4.97 -0.95
N PHE A 316 -0.21 -4.46 -0.65
CA PHE A 316 -0.35 -3.45 0.39
C PHE A 316 0.01 -4.06 1.76
N GLY A 317 0.46 -3.19 2.66
CA GLY A 317 0.46 -3.52 4.08
C GLY A 317 -0.97 -3.77 4.54
N GLY A 318 -1.15 -4.78 5.39
CA GLY A 318 -2.43 -5.05 6.06
C GLY A 318 -2.73 -3.99 7.11
N GLY A 319 -4.01 -3.72 7.32
CA GLY A 319 -4.44 -2.86 8.43
C GLY A 319 -4.24 -3.57 9.78
N GLY A 320 -3.86 -2.82 10.81
CA GLY A 320 -3.92 -3.27 12.19
C GLY A 320 -5.36 -3.43 12.67
N GLY A 321 -5.58 -4.25 13.69
CA GLY A 321 -6.90 -4.42 14.30
C GLY A 321 -7.25 -3.26 15.23
N GLY A 322 -8.55 -3.01 15.38
CA GLY A 322 -9.07 -2.10 16.40
C GLY A 322 -9.03 -2.74 17.79
N GLY A 323 -8.72 -1.95 18.81
CA GLY A 323 -8.88 -2.34 20.20
C GLY A 323 -10.36 -2.49 20.56
N HIS A 324 -10.63 -3.25 21.61
CA HIS A 324 -11.95 -3.27 22.24
C HIS A 324 -12.10 -2.06 23.17
N ARG A 325 -13.28 -1.45 23.20
CA ARG A 325 -13.62 -0.29 24.00
C ARG A 325 -14.83 -0.55 24.89
N SER A 326 -14.73 -0.10 26.14
CA SER A 326 -15.84 -0.06 27.10
C SER A 326 -16.60 1.26 27.07
N GLN A 327 -16.01 2.36 26.61
CA GLN A 327 -16.76 3.61 26.46
C GLN A 327 -16.34 4.35 25.21
N LYS A 328 -17.31 4.70 24.36
CA LYS A 328 -17.06 5.61 23.23
C LYS A 328 -16.72 6.99 23.79
N GLY A 329 -15.47 7.42 23.63
CA GLY A 329 -15.06 8.77 23.93
C GLY A 329 -15.87 9.77 23.11
N THR A 330 -16.37 10.81 23.76
CA THR A 330 -17.22 11.83 23.10
C THR A 330 -16.41 12.92 22.39
N THR A 331 -15.08 12.87 22.47
CA THR A 331 -14.19 13.98 22.11
C THR A 331 -13.13 13.65 21.06
N ILE A 332 -12.82 12.38 20.77
CA ILE A 332 -11.76 12.01 19.83
C ILE A 332 -12.31 11.10 18.71
N GLN A 333 -12.04 11.50 17.47
CA GLN A 333 -12.29 10.68 16.28
C GLN A 333 -11.13 9.68 16.14
N ASN A 334 -11.43 8.39 15.93
CA ASN A 334 -10.46 7.29 15.75
C ASN A 334 -9.73 6.79 17.01
N GLU A 335 -10.28 6.96 18.21
CA GLU A 335 -9.78 6.26 19.41
C GLU A 335 -9.70 4.74 19.16
N SER A 336 -8.66 4.07 19.68
CA SER A 336 -8.52 2.60 19.63
C SER A 336 -8.52 1.98 18.22
N LYS A 337 -8.52 2.78 17.15
CA LYS A 337 -8.53 2.29 15.77
C LYS A 337 -7.17 1.73 15.38
N GLY A 338 -7.15 0.65 14.59
CA GLY A 338 -5.94 0.12 14.00
C GLY A 338 -5.31 1.06 12.97
N GLY A 339 -3.99 1.02 12.84
CA GLY A 339 -3.25 1.75 11.82
C GLY A 339 -3.49 1.17 10.43
N SER A 340 -3.59 2.03 9.41
CA SER A 340 -3.63 1.60 8.01
C SER A 340 -2.27 1.09 7.55
N GLY A 341 -2.23 0.08 6.70
CA GLY A 341 -0.98 -0.42 6.12
C GLY A 341 -0.41 0.49 5.03
N GLY A 342 0.84 0.27 4.63
CA GLY A 342 1.52 1.03 3.59
C GLY A 342 1.06 0.70 2.17
N GLY A 343 1.15 1.67 1.27
CA GLY A 343 0.81 1.54 -0.15
C GLY A 343 1.88 0.82 -1.00
N ILE A 344 1.78 0.97 -2.32
CA ILE A 344 2.75 0.45 -3.29
C ILE A 344 3.38 1.59 -4.08
N ILE A 345 4.70 1.55 -4.23
CA ILE A 345 5.45 2.45 -5.13
C ILE A 345 6.17 1.59 -6.16
N LEU A 346 6.00 1.89 -7.44
CA LEU A 346 6.73 1.31 -8.55
C LEU A 346 7.40 2.42 -9.33
N ILE A 347 8.73 2.37 -9.43
CA ILE A 347 9.52 3.31 -10.23
C ILE A 347 10.41 2.53 -11.18
N MET A 348 10.29 2.82 -12.47
CA MET A 348 11.10 2.25 -13.53
C MET A 348 11.83 3.36 -14.29
N ALA A 349 13.15 3.24 -14.38
CA ALA A 349 13.98 4.14 -15.16
C ALA A 349 15.34 3.53 -15.49
N ASN A 350 16.01 4.04 -16.52
CA ASN A 350 17.39 3.66 -16.81
C ASN A 350 18.37 4.15 -15.74
N LYS A 351 18.09 5.31 -15.15
CA LYS A 351 18.89 5.92 -14.10
C LYS A 351 18.03 6.74 -13.16
N MET A 352 18.41 6.79 -11.89
CA MET A 352 17.92 7.79 -10.95
C MET A 352 19.08 8.63 -10.40
N GLU A 353 18.89 9.94 -10.40
CA GLU A 353 19.73 10.93 -9.75
C GLU A 353 18.98 11.51 -8.56
N VAL A 354 19.49 11.28 -7.35
CA VAL A 354 18.86 11.74 -6.11
C VAL A 354 19.49 13.07 -5.69
N ASP A 355 18.71 14.14 -5.70
CA ASP A 355 19.16 15.47 -5.31
C ASP A 355 18.95 15.68 -3.80
N GLY A 356 20.06 15.77 -3.06
CA GLY A 356 20.06 15.84 -1.61
C GLY A 356 19.63 14.53 -0.94
N SER A 357 19.26 14.61 0.34
CA SER A 357 18.65 13.48 1.05
C SER A 357 17.16 13.40 0.72
N ARG A 358 16.70 12.24 0.24
CA ARG A 358 15.29 12.00 -0.13
C ARG A 358 14.75 10.72 0.47
N THR A 359 13.44 10.68 0.64
CA THR A 359 12.72 9.52 1.17
C THR A 359 11.66 9.03 0.19
N ILE A 360 11.63 7.72 -0.02
CA ILE A 360 10.53 6.98 -0.61
C ILE A 360 9.87 6.22 0.55
N ASN A 361 8.68 6.65 0.96
CA ASN A 361 7.99 6.15 2.14
C ASN A 361 6.76 5.33 1.77
N ALA A 362 6.70 4.08 2.23
CA ALA A 362 5.55 3.20 2.19
C ALA A 362 5.37 2.50 3.54
N SER A 363 5.71 3.15 4.66
CA SER A 363 5.54 2.58 5.99
C SER A 363 4.06 2.36 6.35
N GLY A 364 3.80 1.47 7.30
CA GLY A 364 2.50 1.39 7.97
C GLY A 364 2.26 2.63 8.84
N ALA A 365 0.99 2.94 9.09
CA ALA A 365 0.60 3.96 10.05
C ALA A 365 0.52 3.35 11.46
N ASN A 366 0.79 4.15 12.48
CA ASN A 366 0.67 3.71 13.87
C ASN A 366 -0.80 3.43 14.23
N GLY A 367 -1.00 2.48 15.14
CA GLY A 367 -2.26 2.25 15.81
C GLY A 367 -2.61 3.43 16.70
N HIS A 368 -3.90 3.74 16.81
CA HIS A 368 -4.34 4.81 17.68
C HIS A 368 -4.28 4.36 19.14
N ASN A 369 -3.82 5.28 20.00
CA ASN A 369 -3.84 5.08 21.44
C ASN A 369 -5.29 4.87 21.93
N ALA A 370 -5.42 4.21 23.07
CA ALA A 370 -6.66 4.29 23.84
C ALA A 370 -6.81 5.68 24.46
N GLU A 371 -8.05 6.12 24.58
CA GLU A 371 -8.45 7.38 25.21
C GLU A 371 -9.33 7.11 26.43
N PRO A 372 -9.31 8.00 27.45
CA PRO A 372 -9.87 7.75 28.78
C PRO A 372 -11.26 7.10 28.76
N GLY A 373 -11.37 5.94 29.39
CA GLY A 373 -12.58 5.12 29.43
C GLY A 373 -12.32 3.63 29.63
N ASP A 374 -11.12 3.28 30.08
CA ASP A 374 -10.57 1.93 30.16
C ASP A 374 -10.55 1.22 28.81
N ASN A 375 -10.15 1.86 27.71
CA ASN A 375 -10.20 1.20 26.40
C ASN A 375 -8.90 0.42 26.07
N GLY A 376 -8.99 -0.58 25.18
CA GLY A 376 -7.84 -1.20 24.52
C GLY A 376 -7.38 -0.36 23.33
N ALA A 377 -6.09 -0.41 22.98
CA ALA A 377 -5.53 0.40 21.90
C ALA A 377 -5.51 -0.34 20.55
N GLY A 378 -5.38 0.40 19.45
CA GLY A 378 -5.30 -0.18 18.10
C GLY A 378 -3.92 -0.71 17.76
N GLY A 379 -3.86 -1.77 16.96
CA GLY A 379 -2.60 -2.32 16.43
C GLY A 379 -2.03 -1.47 15.29
N GLY A 380 -0.70 -1.50 15.10
CA GLY A 380 -0.02 -0.80 14.01
C GLY A 380 -0.28 -1.43 12.63
N GLY A 381 -0.28 -0.63 11.57
CA GLY A 381 -0.42 -1.11 10.19
C GLY A 381 0.87 -1.75 9.66
N GLY A 382 0.75 -2.73 8.76
CA GLY A 382 1.91 -3.34 8.10
C GLY A 382 2.58 -2.39 7.10
N GLY A 383 3.89 -2.55 6.88
CA GLY A 383 4.62 -1.83 5.84
C GLY A 383 4.14 -2.19 4.42
N GLY A 384 4.38 -1.31 3.46
CA GLY A 384 4.00 -1.45 2.06
C GLY A 384 5.05 -2.13 1.19
N THR A 385 4.93 -1.96 -0.13
CA THR A 385 5.90 -2.53 -1.10
C THR A 385 6.49 -1.42 -1.98
N VAL A 386 7.81 -1.39 -2.12
CA VAL A 386 8.53 -0.48 -3.04
C VAL A 386 9.30 -1.30 -4.07
N LEU A 387 9.05 -1.05 -5.35
CA LEU A 387 9.73 -1.67 -6.49
C LEU A 387 10.60 -0.61 -7.16
N LEU A 388 11.91 -0.81 -7.10
CA LEU A 388 12.91 0.03 -7.76
C LEU A 388 13.49 -0.74 -8.95
N ASP A 389 12.80 -0.60 -10.08
CA ASP A 389 13.26 -1.10 -11.37
C ASP A 389 14.23 -0.10 -12.01
N ILE A 390 15.37 0.10 -11.34
CA ILE A 390 16.37 1.09 -11.71
C ILE A 390 17.76 0.48 -11.55
N PRO A 391 18.51 0.25 -12.63
CA PRO A 391 19.80 -0.43 -12.55
C PRO A 391 20.91 0.49 -11.99
N THR A 392 20.76 1.81 -12.09
CA THR A 392 21.74 2.79 -11.61
C THR A 392 21.07 3.90 -10.83
N ILE A 393 21.40 4.01 -9.54
CA ILE A 393 20.92 5.09 -8.66
C ILE A 393 22.15 5.81 -8.09
N THR A 394 22.23 7.12 -8.30
CA THR A 394 23.42 7.94 -7.99
C THR A 394 23.03 9.28 -7.37
N ILE A 395 24.00 9.95 -6.75
CA ILE A 395 23.91 11.38 -6.41
C ILE A 395 24.55 12.19 -7.55
N PRO A 396 23.96 13.31 -8.01
CA PRO A 396 24.58 14.18 -9.00
C PRO A 396 25.99 14.62 -8.61
N THR A 397 26.84 14.84 -9.62
CA THR A 397 28.24 15.23 -9.38
C THR A 397 28.31 16.58 -8.67
N GLY A 398 29.07 16.64 -7.57
CA GLY A 398 29.23 17.85 -6.77
C GLY A 398 28.16 18.08 -5.71
N LEU A 399 27.19 17.16 -5.60
CA LEU A 399 26.18 17.18 -4.54
C LEU A 399 26.45 16.09 -3.50
N THR A 400 25.78 16.22 -2.35
CA THR A 400 25.77 15.24 -1.26
C THR A 400 24.33 14.85 -0.97
N GLY A 401 24.09 13.59 -0.67
CA GLY A 401 22.76 13.09 -0.39
C GLY A 401 22.75 11.58 -0.21
N ASP A 402 21.58 11.07 0.09
CA ASP A 402 21.25 9.67 0.23
C ASP A 402 19.77 9.43 -0.13
N LEU A 403 19.43 8.17 -0.34
CA LEU A 403 18.05 7.76 -0.54
C LEU A 403 17.63 6.84 0.61
N THR A 404 16.66 7.26 1.40
CA THR A 404 15.99 6.39 2.36
C THR A 404 14.77 5.77 1.71
N VAL A 405 14.63 4.45 1.79
CA VAL A 405 13.42 3.74 1.42
C VAL A 405 12.82 3.14 2.69
N ASN A 406 11.67 3.67 3.12
CA ASN A 406 11.00 3.27 4.35
C ASN A 406 9.80 2.38 4.05
N VAL A 407 9.83 1.16 4.58
CA VAL A 407 8.76 0.16 4.54
C VAL A 407 8.52 -0.43 5.94
N GLU A 408 8.80 0.33 6.99
CA GLU A 408 8.59 -0.11 8.38
C GLU A 408 7.11 -0.38 8.69
N GLY A 409 6.85 -1.30 9.61
CA GLY A 409 5.53 -1.41 10.22
C GLY A 409 5.25 -0.23 11.15
N GLY A 410 3.99 0.13 11.31
CA GLY A 410 3.57 1.16 12.27
C GLY A 410 3.61 0.63 13.70
N ASP A 411 3.82 1.51 14.68
CA ASP A 411 3.79 1.17 16.10
C ASP A 411 2.35 0.89 16.57
N GLY A 412 2.20 0.00 17.55
CA GLY A 412 0.94 -0.22 18.26
C GLY A 412 0.60 0.96 19.19
N GLY A 413 -0.69 1.21 19.38
CA GLY A 413 -1.17 2.27 20.25
C GLY A 413 -0.89 1.98 21.74
N ASN A 414 -0.61 3.02 22.51
CA ASN A 414 -0.47 2.93 23.96
C ASN A 414 -1.82 3.03 24.66
N THR A 415 -1.89 2.54 25.90
CA THR A 415 -3.01 2.80 26.81
C THR A 415 -2.54 3.71 27.96
N ASN A 416 -3.38 4.65 28.38
CA ASN A 416 -3.07 5.62 29.43
C ASN A 416 -4.17 5.68 30.50
N GLU A 417 -4.85 4.55 30.69
CA GLU A 417 -6.06 4.39 31.48
C GLU A 417 -5.78 4.23 32.98
N ALA A 418 -6.82 4.42 33.82
CA ALA A 418 -6.69 4.19 35.25
C ALA A 418 -6.46 2.72 35.58
N HIS A 419 -7.06 1.83 34.79
CA HIS A 419 -6.82 0.40 34.85
C HIS A 419 -5.82 -0.05 33.77
N CYS A 420 -5.25 -1.24 33.98
CA CYS A 420 -4.33 -1.84 33.04
C CYS A 420 -5.08 -2.50 31.88
N THR A 421 -5.08 -1.85 30.71
CA THR A 421 -5.76 -2.31 29.50
C THR A 421 -4.76 -2.62 28.37
N GLY A 422 -5.18 -3.44 27.41
CA GLY A 422 -4.31 -3.98 26.37
C GLY A 422 -3.82 -2.92 25.38
N PRO A 423 -2.50 -2.65 25.29
CA PRO A 423 -1.94 -1.84 24.22
C PRO A 423 -1.96 -2.57 22.87
N GLY A 424 -1.74 -1.85 21.76
CA GLY A 424 -1.74 -2.44 20.43
C GLY A 424 -0.46 -3.22 20.10
N GLY A 425 -0.57 -4.24 19.27
CA GLY A 425 0.57 -4.95 18.69
C GLY A 425 1.25 -4.13 17.59
N GLY A 426 2.56 -4.30 17.41
CA GLY A 426 3.33 -3.61 16.37
C GLY A 426 3.06 -4.17 14.96
N GLY A 427 3.09 -3.34 13.93
CA GLY A 427 2.94 -3.77 12.54
C GLY A 427 4.18 -4.48 11.99
N GLY A 428 4.00 -5.42 11.06
CA GLY A 428 5.10 -6.10 10.36
C GLY A 428 5.70 -5.26 9.22
N GLY A 429 7.00 -5.36 9.01
CA GLY A 429 7.71 -4.64 7.95
C GLY A 429 7.37 -5.12 6.53
N GLY A 430 7.51 -4.21 5.57
CA GLY A 430 7.21 -4.40 4.15
C GLY A 430 8.40 -4.87 3.30
N VAL A 431 8.33 -4.60 2.00
CA VAL A 431 9.34 -5.06 1.02
C VAL A 431 9.91 -3.92 0.21
N VAL A 432 11.24 -3.93 0.04
CA VAL A 432 11.91 -3.18 -1.04
C VAL A 432 12.49 -4.18 -2.04
N TRP A 433 12.09 -4.08 -3.30
CA TRP A 433 12.55 -4.97 -4.37
C TRP A 433 13.38 -4.20 -5.40
N PHE A 434 14.66 -4.55 -5.51
CA PHE A 434 15.58 -3.93 -6.45
C PHE A 434 15.70 -4.73 -7.76
N ARG A 435 15.84 -4.03 -8.90
CA ARG A 435 16.30 -4.65 -10.17
C ARG A 435 17.67 -5.28 -10.05
N THR A 436 18.56 -4.66 -9.30
CA THR A 436 19.94 -5.13 -9.15
C THR A 436 20.03 -6.39 -8.30
N SER A 437 21.11 -7.15 -8.46
CA SER A 437 21.39 -8.34 -7.64
C SER A 437 21.89 -8.01 -6.23
N THR A 438 22.20 -6.75 -5.97
CA THR A 438 22.65 -6.21 -4.68
C THR A 438 22.07 -4.82 -4.46
N LYS A 439 21.83 -4.42 -3.22
CA LYS A 439 21.36 -3.08 -2.87
C LYS A 439 22.38 -2.00 -3.29
N PRO A 440 21.98 -0.94 -4.00
CA PRO A 440 22.84 0.21 -4.26
C PRO A 440 23.33 0.88 -2.97
N SER A 441 24.62 1.22 -2.89
CA SER A 441 25.25 1.67 -1.64
C SER A 441 24.74 3.01 -1.09
N ILE A 442 24.14 3.84 -1.93
CA ILE A 442 23.56 5.14 -1.50
C ILE A 442 22.19 4.99 -0.83
N ILE A 443 21.62 3.77 -0.84
CA ILE A 443 20.29 3.50 -0.34
C ILE A 443 20.36 2.94 1.08
N THR A 444 19.70 3.65 2.00
CA THR A 444 19.34 3.15 3.32
C THR A 444 17.93 2.55 3.24
N VAL A 445 17.78 1.28 3.59
CA VAL A 445 16.46 0.64 3.68
C VAL A 445 16.07 0.60 5.15
N GLN A 446 14.93 1.21 5.47
CA GLN A 446 14.25 1.10 6.75
C GLN A 446 13.14 0.07 6.59
N LYS A 447 13.33 -1.11 7.18
CA LYS A 447 12.40 -2.25 7.08
C LYS A 447 12.10 -2.87 8.45
N GLY A 448 12.39 -2.13 9.51
CA GLY A 448 12.11 -2.53 10.89
C GLY A 448 10.64 -2.89 11.12
N GLN A 449 10.44 -3.67 12.17
CA GLN A 449 9.13 -3.91 12.76
C GLN A 449 8.59 -2.64 13.42
N GLY A 450 7.27 -2.50 13.44
CA GLY A 450 6.60 -1.61 14.36
C GLY A 450 6.73 -2.14 15.80
N THR A 451 6.87 -1.22 16.74
CA THR A 451 6.96 -1.56 18.17
C THR A 451 5.57 -1.75 18.78
N LYS A 452 5.45 -2.62 19.78
CA LYS A 452 4.23 -2.74 20.60
C LYS A 452 3.99 -1.47 21.40
N GLY A 453 2.71 -1.17 21.63
CA GLY A 453 2.33 -0.16 22.60
C GLY A 453 2.62 -0.62 24.03
N SER A 454 2.37 0.28 24.98
CA SER A 454 2.55 0.04 26.42
C SER A 454 1.37 0.62 27.22
N ALA A 455 1.03 -0.03 28.33
CA ALA A 455 0.13 0.51 29.34
C ALA A 455 0.87 1.46 30.26
N LEU A 456 0.80 2.76 29.95
CA LEU A 456 1.65 3.80 30.54
C LEU A 456 1.46 3.95 32.05
N ASN A 457 0.23 3.79 32.56
CA ASN A 457 -0.07 3.86 33.99
C ASN A 457 0.20 2.55 34.74
N CYS A 458 0.56 1.48 34.02
CA CYS A 458 0.85 0.15 34.57
C CYS A 458 2.33 -0.20 34.43
N SER A 459 3.18 0.73 34.87
CA SER A 459 4.64 0.62 34.77
C SER A 459 5.16 0.37 33.35
N SER A 460 4.42 0.86 32.34
CA SER A 460 4.71 0.62 30.92
C SER A 460 4.73 -0.87 30.56
N SER A 461 3.89 -1.68 31.22
CA SER A 461 3.71 -3.09 30.87
C SER A 461 3.17 -3.22 29.43
N PRO A 462 3.68 -4.19 28.64
CA PRO A 462 3.10 -4.48 27.33
C PRO A 462 1.78 -5.28 27.42
N HIS A 463 1.40 -5.83 28.58
CA HIS A 463 0.26 -6.75 28.73
C HIS A 463 0.23 -7.83 27.65
N ASN A 464 1.35 -8.50 27.44
CA ASN A 464 1.57 -9.50 26.38
C ASN A 464 1.50 -8.99 24.94
N ALA A 465 1.36 -7.68 24.69
CA ALA A 465 1.56 -7.15 23.35
C ALA A 465 2.98 -7.46 22.84
N GLU A 466 3.10 -7.68 21.54
CA GLU A 466 4.34 -8.06 20.87
C GLU A 466 4.67 -7.05 19.75
N ASP A 467 5.97 -6.86 19.51
CA ASP A 467 6.40 -6.10 18.34
C ASP A 467 6.07 -6.91 17.07
N GLY A 468 6.01 -6.25 15.91
CA GLY A 468 5.94 -6.97 14.64
C GLY A 468 7.26 -7.68 14.31
N GLU A 469 7.36 -8.21 13.09
CA GLU A 469 8.62 -8.71 12.53
C GLU A 469 9.17 -7.80 11.43
N GLU A 470 10.48 -7.89 11.19
CA GLU A 470 11.19 -7.12 10.17
C GLU A 470 10.74 -7.52 8.74
N GLY A 471 10.74 -6.54 7.83
CA GLY A 471 10.53 -6.72 6.41
C GLY A 471 11.78 -7.20 5.64
N ALA A 472 11.71 -7.17 4.30
CA ALA A 472 12.74 -7.73 3.43
C ALA A 472 13.27 -6.79 2.35
N GLU A 473 14.54 -7.02 2.00
CA GLU A 473 15.13 -6.57 0.74
C GLU A 473 15.09 -7.76 -0.25
N LEU A 474 14.46 -7.57 -1.41
CA LEU A 474 14.43 -8.53 -2.51
C LEU A 474 15.24 -7.98 -3.69
N PHE A 475 15.77 -8.88 -4.53
CA PHE A 475 16.70 -8.54 -5.61
C PHE A 475 16.29 -9.21 -6.92
N ASN A 476 16.90 -8.77 -8.02
CA ASN A 476 16.63 -9.29 -9.36
C ASN A 476 15.14 -9.22 -9.72
N LEU A 477 14.51 -8.07 -9.48
CA LEU A 477 13.11 -7.85 -9.82
C LEU A 477 12.83 -8.26 -11.27
N THR A 478 11.83 -9.12 -11.44
CA THR A 478 11.32 -9.53 -12.75
C THR A 478 9.83 -9.29 -12.82
N TYR A 479 9.35 -8.97 -14.02
CA TYR A 479 7.93 -8.80 -14.30
C TYR A 479 7.38 -10.05 -14.98
N PRO A 480 6.08 -10.36 -14.80
CA PRO A 480 5.40 -11.35 -15.62
C PRO A 480 5.65 -11.07 -17.12
N LYS A 481 5.88 -12.15 -17.89
CA LYS A 481 6.27 -12.03 -19.31
C LYS A 481 5.09 -11.55 -20.15
N TRP A 482 5.37 -10.58 -21.00
CA TRP A 482 4.47 -10.12 -22.06
C TRP A 482 4.58 -11.07 -23.25
N TYR A 483 3.45 -11.59 -23.75
CA TYR A 483 3.48 -12.45 -24.93
C TYR A 483 3.37 -11.69 -26.27
N ASP A 484 3.07 -10.38 -26.29
CA ASP A 484 2.76 -9.70 -27.57
C ASP A 484 3.19 -8.23 -27.70
N ILE A 485 4.11 -7.73 -26.86
CA ILE A 485 4.85 -6.50 -27.18
C ILE A 485 6.30 -6.87 -27.45
N ASN A 486 6.79 -6.56 -28.66
CA ASN A 486 8.22 -6.63 -28.98
C ASN A 486 9.04 -5.53 -28.28
N GLU A 487 8.46 -4.87 -27.27
CA GLU A 487 9.07 -3.82 -26.48
C GLU A 487 9.36 -4.43 -25.10
N SER A 488 10.64 -4.61 -24.77
CA SER A 488 11.00 -4.82 -23.36
C SER A 488 10.60 -3.57 -22.58
N PRO A 489 10.07 -3.70 -21.34
CA PRO A 489 9.94 -2.57 -20.44
C PRO A 489 11.36 -2.14 -20.05
N ILE A 490 11.95 -1.29 -20.90
CA ILE A 490 13.18 -0.48 -20.76
C ILE A 490 14.42 -1.21 -20.19
#